data_AF-A0A4Q3GZ75-F1
#
_entry.id   AF-A0A4Q3GZ75-F1
#
_cell.length_a   1.000
_cell.length_b   1.000
_cell.length_c   1.000
_cell.angle_alpha   90.00
_cell.angle_beta   90.00
_cell.angle_gamma   90.00
#
_symmetry.space_group_name_H-M   'P 1'
#
loop_
_entity.id
_entity.type
_entity.pdbx_description
1 polymer ?
#
loop_
_entity_poly.entity_id
_entity_poly.type
_entity_poly.pdbx_seq_one_letter_code
_entity_poly.pdbx_strand_id
1 'polypeptide(L)'
;IVVVIDNGMYGTIRMHQENNYPNRVSATDLQNPDFAALARAYGGHGERVETTEEFAPAFERAQASGKPAILHCLLDPQAISAAKTIDELRAAATKA
;
A
#
# COMPACT_ATOMS: atom_id res chain seq x y z
N ILE A 1 -8.08 -11.95 9.68
CA ILE A 1 -7.24 -11.61 8.52
C ILE A 1 -6.95 -10.12 8.58
N VAL A 2 -5.70 -9.71 8.45
CA VAL A 2 -5.27 -8.31 8.35
C VAL A 2 -4.85 -8.07 6.91
N VAL A 3 -5.32 -6.98 6.31
CA VAL A 3 -4.92 -6.57 4.96
C VAL A 3 -4.05 -5.33 5.10
N VAL A 4 -2.79 -5.46 4.70
CA VAL A 4 -1.83 -4.34 4.66
C VAL A 4 -1.85 -3.80 3.25
N ILE A 5 -2.32 -2.56 3.11
CA ILE A 5 -2.29 -1.82 1.86
C ILE A 5 -0.99 -1.02 1.83
N ASP A 6 -0.02 -1.49 1.05
CA ASP A 6 1.34 -0.98 1.05
C ASP A 6 1.66 -0.25 -0.25
N ASN A 7 1.72 1.07 -0.19
CA ASN A 7 2.21 1.93 -1.26
C ASN A 7 3.62 2.50 -0.96
N GLY A 8 4.30 1.97 0.05
CA GLY A 8 5.67 2.34 0.41
C GLY A 8 5.83 3.75 0.96
N MET A 9 4.77 4.39 1.49
CA MET A 9 4.87 5.77 1.97
C MET A 9 3.81 6.15 3.03
N TYR A 10 4.04 7.27 3.71
CA TYR A 10 2.99 7.99 4.44
C TYR A 10 2.05 8.71 3.46
N GLY A 11 1.17 7.96 2.79
CA GLY A 11 0.38 8.42 1.64
C GLY A 11 -0.40 9.73 1.86
N THR A 12 -1.12 9.88 2.97
CA THR A 12 -1.86 11.12 3.24
C THR A 12 -0.93 12.32 3.43
N ILE A 13 0.21 12.13 4.10
CA ILE A 13 1.20 13.20 4.28
C ILE A 13 1.80 13.57 2.93
N ARG A 14 2.16 12.58 2.11
CA ARG A 14 2.67 12.79 0.75
C ARG A 14 1.64 13.52 -0.12
N MET A 15 0.36 13.18 -0.04
CA MET A 15 -0.73 13.88 -0.72
C MET A 15 -0.78 15.37 -0.36
N HIS A 16 -0.71 15.71 0.93
CA HIS A 16 -0.69 17.11 1.37
C HIS A 16 0.58 17.85 0.95
N GLN A 17 1.74 17.17 0.93
CA GLN A 17 2.98 17.75 0.41
C GLN A 17 2.84 18.11 -1.07
N GLU A 18 2.37 17.20 -1.91
CA GLU A 18 2.25 17.45 -3.35
C GLU A 18 1.20 18.52 -3.68
N ASN A 19 0.13 18.61 -2.88
CA ASN A 19 -0.91 19.65 -3.04
C ASN A 19 -0.44 21.06 -2.70
N ASN A 20 0.34 21.23 -1.63
CA ASN A 20 0.72 22.57 -1.13
C ASN A 20 2.14 22.98 -1.53
N TYR A 21 3.00 21.99 -1.80
CA TYR A 21 4.43 22.16 -2.07
C TYR A 21 4.85 21.15 -3.15
N PRO A 22 4.36 21.30 -4.40
CA PRO A 22 4.58 20.32 -5.46
C PRO A 22 6.08 20.03 -5.66
N ASN A 23 6.42 18.74 -5.79
CA ASN A 23 7.80 18.24 -5.94
C ASN A 23 8.72 18.43 -4.72
N ARG A 24 8.21 18.91 -3.57
CA ARG A 24 8.99 19.05 -2.33
C ARG A 24 8.64 17.94 -1.35
N VAL A 25 9.16 16.75 -1.63
CA VAL A 25 8.99 15.56 -0.79
C VAL A 25 9.85 15.65 0.46
N SER A 26 9.29 15.34 1.63
CA SER A 26 10.02 15.35 2.89
C SER A 26 9.60 14.19 3.80
N ALA A 27 10.50 13.22 3.98
CA ALA A 27 10.39 12.14 4.97
C ALA A 27 9.08 11.33 4.91
N THR A 28 8.57 11.08 3.70
CA THR A 28 7.35 10.28 3.50
C THR A 28 7.60 8.87 3.00
N ASP A 29 8.80 8.57 2.49
CA ASP A 29 9.11 7.26 1.93
C ASP A 29 9.32 6.25 3.07
N LEU A 30 8.79 5.04 2.90
CA LEU A 30 8.85 3.96 3.88
C LEU A 30 9.59 2.76 3.30
N GLN A 31 10.55 2.25 4.06
CA GLN A 31 11.12 0.93 3.83
C GLN A 31 10.36 -0.08 4.69
N ASN A 32 9.43 -0.81 4.06
CA ASN A 32 8.63 -1.82 4.73
C ASN A 32 9.28 -3.21 4.65
N PRO A 33 9.10 -4.08 5.67
CA PRO A 33 9.46 -5.49 5.58
C PRO A 33 8.46 -6.25 4.68
N ASP A 34 8.79 -7.49 4.34
CA ASP A 34 7.79 -8.45 3.84
C ASP A 34 6.86 -8.85 5.00
N PHE A 35 5.69 -8.23 5.07
CA PHE A 35 4.71 -8.51 6.13
C PHE A 35 4.09 -9.91 6.00
N ALA A 36 4.06 -10.49 4.79
CA ALA A 36 3.63 -11.86 4.59
C ALA A 36 4.67 -12.84 5.18
N ALA A 37 5.96 -12.59 4.99
CA ALA A 37 7.03 -13.35 5.65
C ALA A 37 6.97 -13.20 7.17
N LEU A 38 6.68 -11.99 7.67
CA LEU A 38 6.48 -11.76 9.11
C LEU A 38 5.34 -12.64 9.66
N ALA A 39 4.18 -12.68 9.00
CA ALA A 39 3.08 -13.54 9.43
C ALA A 39 3.48 -15.02 9.51
N ARG A 40 4.24 -15.51 8.51
CA ARG A 40 4.76 -16.89 8.49
C ARG A 40 5.75 -17.14 9.63
N ALA A 41 6.65 -16.20 9.92
CA ALA A 41 7.63 -16.33 11.00
C ALA A 41 6.99 -16.47 12.39
N TYR A 42 5.79 -15.90 12.58
CA TYR A 42 5.03 -15.98 13.84
C TYR A 42 4.02 -17.15 13.85
N GLY A 43 4.13 -18.10 12.91
CA GLY A 43 3.27 -19.29 12.83
C GLY A 43 1.90 -19.05 12.18
N GLY A 44 1.64 -17.84 11.70
CA GLY A 44 0.43 -17.47 10.98
C GLY A 44 0.46 -17.84 9.49
N HIS A 45 -0.48 -17.28 8.75
CA HIS A 45 -0.57 -17.39 7.30
C HIS A 45 -0.20 -16.05 6.65
N GLY A 46 0.64 -16.07 5.62
CA GLY A 46 1.10 -14.85 4.96
C GLY A 46 1.00 -14.99 3.45
N GLU A 47 0.29 -14.08 2.82
CA GLU A 47 0.12 -13.98 1.36
C GLU A 47 0.65 -12.62 0.90
N ARG A 48 1.44 -12.62 -0.16
CA ARG A 48 1.87 -11.40 -0.84
C ARG A 48 1.06 -11.27 -2.10
N VAL A 49 0.43 -10.12 -2.30
CA VAL A 49 -0.50 -9.82 -3.39
C VAL A 49 0.06 -8.63 -4.16
N GLU A 50 0.45 -8.84 -5.41
CA GLU A 50 1.06 -7.83 -6.27
C GLU A 50 0.08 -7.32 -7.34
N THR A 51 -0.96 -8.11 -7.65
CA THR A 51 -2.00 -7.74 -8.64
C THR A 51 -3.41 -7.85 -8.07
N THR A 52 -4.37 -7.17 -8.69
CA THR A 52 -5.78 -7.19 -8.26
C THR A 52 -6.37 -8.60 -8.36
N GLU A 53 -6.01 -9.34 -9.40
CA GLU A 53 -6.50 -10.68 -9.71
C GLU A 53 -6.05 -11.71 -8.66
N GLU A 54 -4.91 -11.48 -8.01
CA GLU A 54 -4.37 -12.34 -6.96
C GLU A 54 -5.13 -12.22 -5.63
N PHE A 55 -5.81 -11.09 -5.40
CA PHE A 55 -6.41 -10.80 -4.10
C PHE A 55 -7.47 -11.81 -3.70
N ALA A 56 -8.47 -12.08 -4.56
CA ALA A 56 -9.57 -12.97 -4.21
C ALA A 56 -9.09 -14.40 -3.91
N PRO A 57 -8.26 -15.04 -4.76
CA PRO A 57 -7.67 -16.35 -4.45
C PRO A 57 -6.81 -16.35 -3.16
N ALA A 58 -6.03 -15.30 -2.91
CA ALA A 58 -5.22 -15.20 -1.68
C ALA A 58 -6.09 -15.08 -0.42
N PHE A 59 -7.18 -14.31 -0.51
CA PHE A 59 -8.12 -14.14 0.58
C PHE A 59 -8.86 -15.44 0.92
N GLU A 60 -9.24 -16.23 -0.09
CA GLU A 60 -9.83 -17.56 0.09
C GLU A 60 -8.86 -18.53 0.80
N ARG A 61 -7.59 -18.58 0.37
CA ARG A 61 -6.56 -19.40 1.04
C ARG A 61 -6.33 -18.95 2.49
N ALA A 62 -6.30 -17.65 2.74
CA ALA A 62 -6.13 -17.10 4.08
C ALA A 62 -7.30 -17.46 5.01
N GLN A 63 -8.55 -17.40 4.52
CA GLN A 63 -9.72 -17.86 5.27
C GLN A 63 -9.66 -19.35 5.56
N ALA A 64 -9.34 -20.17 4.55
CA ALA A 64 -9.25 -21.62 4.69
C ALA A 64 -8.10 -22.06 5.62
N SER A 65 -7.10 -21.22 5.85
CA SER A 65 -5.92 -21.55 6.66
C SER A 65 -6.24 -21.81 8.14
N GLY A 66 -7.35 -21.27 8.67
CA GLY A 66 -7.68 -21.35 10.09
C GLY A 66 -6.68 -20.66 11.03
N LYS A 67 -5.78 -19.81 10.50
CA LYS A 67 -4.71 -19.14 11.24
C LYS A 67 -4.90 -17.62 11.25
N PRO A 68 -4.30 -16.89 12.21
CA PRO A 68 -4.04 -15.46 12.03
C PRO A 68 -3.31 -15.24 10.72
N ALA A 69 -3.83 -14.34 9.87
CA ALA A 69 -3.33 -14.15 8.51
C ALA A 69 -3.06 -12.69 8.18
N ILE A 70 -2.00 -12.44 7.42
CA ILE A 70 -1.70 -11.14 6.79
C ILE A 70 -1.71 -11.32 5.27
N LEU A 71 -2.46 -10.47 4.58
CA LEU A 71 -2.30 -10.21 3.15
C LEU A 71 -1.52 -8.91 3.00
N HIS A 72 -0.33 -8.99 2.42
CA HIS A 72 0.50 -7.84 2.08
C HIS A 72 0.19 -7.45 0.63
N CYS A 73 -0.72 -6.50 0.45
CA CYS A 73 -1.16 -6.01 -0.84
C CYS A 73 -0.32 -4.81 -1.26
N LEU A 74 0.45 -4.97 -2.32
CA LEU A 74 1.20 -3.88 -2.90
C LEU A 74 0.28 -3.01 -3.76
N LEU A 75 0.51 -1.71 -3.67
CA LEU A 75 -0.11 -0.73 -4.54
C LEU A 75 0.96 0.03 -5.31
N ASP A 76 0.58 0.49 -6.49
CA ASP A 76 1.33 1.51 -7.20
C ASP A 76 1.46 2.77 -6.31
N PRO A 77 2.70 3.23 -6.02
CA PRO A 77 2.94 4.49 -5.30
C PRO A 77 2.23 5.70 -5.90
N GLN A 78 1.93 5.68 -7.21
CA GLN A 78 1.17 6.73 -7.87
C GLN A 78 -0.28 6.81 -7.38
N ALA A 79 -0.88 5.70 -6.96
CA ALA A 79 -2.27 5.64 -6.47
C ALA A 79 -2.38 6.23 -5.04
N ILE A 80 -2.24 7.54 -4.93
CA ILE A 80 -2.18 8.26 -3.65
C ILE A 80 -3.56 8.44 -3.00
N SER A 81 -4.63 8.35 -3.80
CA SER A 81 -6.02 8.30 -3.34
C SER A 81 -6.85 7.45 -4.30
N ALA A 82 -8.09 7.14 -3.93
CA ALA A 82 -9.00 6.39 -4.81
C ALA A 82 -9.36 7.12 -6.13
N ALA A 83 -9.09 8.42 -6.22
CA ALA A 83 -9.55 9.26 -7.34
C ALA A 83 -8.43 9.98 -8.10
N LYS A 84 -7.20 10.00 -7.57
CA LYS A 84 -6.11 10.80 -8.12
C LYS A 84 -4.76 10.12 -7.97
N THR A 85 -3.88 10.37 -8.93
CA THR A 85 -2.46 10.03 -8.85
C THR A 85 -1.61 11.17 -8.28
N ILE A 86 -0.37 10.88 -7.86
CA ILE A 86 0.60 11.91 -7.46
C ILE A 86 0.82 12.93 -8.59
N ASP A 87 0.98 12.44 -9.83
CA ASP A 87 1.23 13.31 -10.98
C ASP A 87 0.04 14.24 -11.28
N GLU A 88 -1.19 13.75 -11.12
CA GLU A 88 -2.39 14.58 -11.24
C GLU A 88 -2.47 15.66 -10.15
N LEU A 89 -2.05 15.36 -8.92
CA LEU A 89 -1.98 16.35 -7.84
C LEU A 89 -0.97 17.46 -8.17
N ARG A 90 0.22 17.09 -8.62
CA ARG A 90 1.28 18.04 -9.02
C ARG A 90 0.82 18.93 -10.16
N ALA A 91 0.18 18.35 -11.18
CA ALA A 91 -0.34 19.08 -12.33
C ALA A 91 -1.43 20.09 -11.94
N ALA A 92 -2.28 19.73 -10.96
CA ALA A 92 -3.30 20.64 -10.43
C ALA A 92 -2.69 21.76 -9.57
N ALA A 93 -1.73 21.45 -8.71
CA ALA A 93 -1.09 22.42 -7.82
C ALA A 93 -0.25 23.47 -8.56
N THR A 94 0.36 23.11 -9.70
CA THR A 94 1.20 24.02 -10.50
C THR A 94 0.36 24.98 -11.38
N LYS A 95 -0.93 24.70 -11.58
CA LYS A 95 -1.84 25.54 -12.37
C LYS A 95 -2.56 26.62 -11.53
N ALA A 96 -2.45 26.56 -10.20
CA ALA A 96 -3.03 27.51 -9.26
C ALA A 96 -2.01 28.60 -8.90
#